data_AF-A0A4U2DYK9-F1
#
_entry.id   AF-A0A4U2DYK9-F1
#
_cell.length_a   1.000
_cell.length_b   1.000
_cell.length_c   1.000
_cell.angle_alpha   90.00
_cell.angle_beta   90.00
_cell.angle_gamma   90.00
#
_symmetry.space_group_name_H-M   'P 1'
#
loop_
_entity.id
_entity.type
_entity.pdbx_description
1 polymer ?
#
loop_
_entity_poly.entity_id
_entity_poly.type
_entity_poly.pdbx_seq_one_letter_code
_entity_poly.pdbx_strand_id
1 'polypeptide(L)'
;DDSDPVSLDITAQLVDQDTSETLSYQISGIPDGLNLTLNGNAVKEGKSYTQAQIDKMEIRADDNLAGRFEFEITAVATESGNSFADPDDKTASIVHTVTVDISPDADTPHVSVKDYKGLEDEAIYLKDVIEGALADTDGSESLTYIIQVQDGWSVEGDGTAKIGNNSYSVTAEAIAN
;
A
#
# COMPACT_ATOMS: atom_id res chain seq x y z
N ASP A 1 -4.64 -1.79 11.79
CA ASP A 1 -3.79 -0.63 11.52
C ASP A 1 -2.34 -0.94 11.91
N ASP A 2 -1.55 -1.40 10.95
CA ASP A 2 -0.08 -1.55 11.07
C ASP A 2 0.56 -0.21 10.68
N SER A 3 0.32 0.83 11.49
CA SER A 3 0.83 2.20 11.25
C SER A 3 2.20 2.44 11.90
N ASP A 4 2.91 1.37 12.24
CA ASP A 4 4.22 1.47 12.89
C ASP A 4 5.26 1.99 11.89
N PRO A 5 5.98 3.08 12.24
CA PRO A 5 6.94 3.69 11.32
C PRO A 5 8.10 2.73 11.03
N VAL A 6 8.43 2.61 9.74
CA VAL A 6 9.64 1.92 9.32
C VAL A 6 10.78 2.94 9.27
N SER A 7 11.88 2.65 9.98
CA SER A 7 13.12 3.44 9.92
C SER A 7 13.95 3.06 8.71
N LEU A 8 14.50 4.06 8.03
CA LEU A 8 15.34 3.85 6.86
C LEU A 8 16.82 3.73 7.26
N ASP A 9 17.42 2.56 7.03
CA ASP A 9 18.86 2.31 7.25
C ASP A 9 19.55 2.11 5.90
N ILE A 10 20.17 3.18 5.38
CA ILE A 10 20.87 3.18 4.09
C ILE A 10 22.30 3.62 4.34
N THR A 11 23.25 2.78 3.94
CA THR A 11 24.68 3.08 4.07
C THR A 11 25.32 3.20 2.69
N ALA A 12 25.98 4.33 2.45
CA ALA A 12 26.89 4.50 1.32
C ALA A 12 28.27 4.91 1.85
N GLN A 13 29.31 4.46 1.14
CA GLN A 13 30.71 4.68 1.53
C GLN A 13 31.40 5.60 0.51
N LEU A 14 32.22 6.52 1.03
CA LEU A 14 33.14 7.30 0.22
C LEU A 14 34.27 6.40 -0.29
N VAL A 15 34.77 6.69 -1.49
CA VAL A 15 35.81 5.90 -2.14
C VAL A 15 37.19 6.47 -1.79
N ASP A 16 37.32 7.79 -1.62
CA ASP A 16 38.54 8.42 -1.12
C ASP A 16 38.48 8.63 0.41
N GLN A 17 39.64 8.53 1.07
CA GLN A 17 39.82 8.57 2.53
C GLN A 17 40.67 9.75 3.00
N ASP A 18 41.11 10.62 2.09
CA ASP A 18 41.86 11.84 2.44
C ASP A 18 40.97 12.94 3.06
N THR A 19 39.67 12.63 3.25
CA THR A 19 38.62 13.41 3.93
C THR A 19 38.13 14.65 3.17
N SER A 20 38.52 14.83 1.91
CA SER A 20 38.04 15.94 1.08
C SER A 20 36.65 15.72 0.49
N GLU A 21 36.16 14.47 0.45
CA GLU A 21 34.85 14.11 -0.08
C GLU A 21 33.73 14.29 0.95
N THR A 22 32.56 14.77 0.48
CA THR A 22 31.33 14.86 1.27
C THR A 22 30.21 14.05 0.63
N LEU A 23 29.34 13.46 1.45
CA LEU A 23 28.24 12.61 0.99
C LEU A 23 26.89 13.30 1.23
N SER A 24 26.04 13.28 0.22
CA SER A 24 24.65 13.73 0.31
C SER A 24 23.71 12.75 -0.38
N TYR A 25 22.44 12.76 0.02
CA TYR A 25 21.42 11.86 -0.48
C TYR A 25 20.26 12.66 -1.08
N GLN A 26 19.75 12.21 -2.22
CA GLN A 26 18.54 12.75 -2.83
C GLN A 26 17.51 11.64 -2.97
N ILE A 27 16.26 11.93 -2.63
CA ILE A 27 15.15 10.97 -2.69
C ILE A 27 14.25 11.37 -3.87
N SER A 28 13.74 10.38 -4.60
CA SER A 28 12.86 10.57 -5.75
C SER A 28 11.93 9.38 -5.99
N GLY A 29 10.81 9.64 -6.65
CA GLY A 29 9.80 8.65 -6.98
C GLY A 29 9.02 8.15 -5.77
N ILE A 30 8.76 8.99 -4.76
CA ILE A 30 7.93 8.58 -3.61
C ILE A 30 6.51 8.25 -4.11
N PRO A 31 6.01 7.01 -3.97
CA PRO A 31 4.68 6.63 -4.43
C PRO A 31 3.56 7.35 -3.67
N ASP A 32 2.43 7.55 -4.34
CA ASP A 32 1.20 8.01 -3.70
C ASP A 32 0.82 7.05 -2.55
N GLY A 33 0.37 7.60 -1.43
CA GLY A 33 0.05 6.83 -0.23
C GLY A 33 1.24 6.53 0.68
N LEU A 34 2.49 6.76 0.26
CA LEU A 34 3.65 6.69 1.16
C LEU A 34 4.07 8.08 1.66
N ASN A 35 4.07 8.23 2.98
CA ASN A 35 4.48 9.44 3.68
C ASN A 35 5.88 9.25 4.27
N LEU A 36 6.86 9.86 3.59
CA LEU A 36 8.24 9.93 4.09
C LEU A 36 8.44 11.24 4.85
N THR A 37 8.81 11.15 6.13
CA THR A 37 8.93 12.32 7.01
C THR A 37 10.28 12.39 7.72
N LEU A 38 10.74 13.61 8.01
CA LEU A 38 11.92 13.91 8.80
C LEU A 38 11.54 14.85 9.94
N ASN A 39 11.61 14.37 11.19
CA ASN A 39 11.12 15.10 12.37
C ASN A 39 9.69 15.64 12.18
N GLY A 40 8.79 14.81 11.64
CA GLY A 40 7.39 15.16 11.38
C GLY A 40 7.14 16.10 10.19
N ASN A 41 8.16 16.46 9.41
CA ASN A 41 8.00 17.26 8.19
C ASN A 41 8.14 16.37 6.95
N ALA A 42 7.28 16.56 5.95
CA ALA A 42 7.38 15.83 4.70
C ALA A 42 8.75 16.00 4.03
N VAL A 43 9.34 14.89 3.62
CA VAL A 43 10.55 14.85 2.79
C VAL A 43 10.21 15.44 1.42
N LYS A 44 11.07 16.33 0.96
CA LYS A 44 11.00 16.92 -0.38
C LYS A 44 11.89 16.13 -1.33
N GLU A 45 11.33 15.67 -2.44
CA GLU A 45 12.07 15.01 -3.50
C GLU A 45 13.10 15.96 -4.15
N GLY A 46 14.23 15.40 -4.58
CA GLY A 46 15.34 16.14 -5.19
C GLY A 46 16.14 17.05 -4.23
N LYS A 47 15.71 17.20 -2.97
CA LYS A 47 16.49 17.91 -1.94
C LYS A 47 17.65 17.03 -1.46
N SER A 48 18.80 17.65 -1.20
CA SER A 48 19.94 17.00 -0.55
C SER A 48 19.74 16.84 0.96
N TYR A 49 19.97 15.63 1.46
CA TYR A 49 19.95 15.25 2.87
C TYR A 49 21.30 14.68 3.30
N THR A 50 21.63 14.81 4.59
CA THR A 50 22.81 14.17 5.19
C THR A 50 22.48 12.76 5.68
N GLN A 51 23.51 11.92 5.93
CA GLN A 51 23.31 10.59 6.55
C GLN A 51 22.47 10.68 7.82
N ALA A 52 22.83 11.57 8.75
CA ALA A 52 22.11 11.74 10.01
C ALA A 52 20.65 12.22 9.85
N GLN A 53 20.29 12.75 8.68
CA GLN A 53 18.90 13.04 8.34
C GLN A 53 18.20 11.80 7.80
N ILE A 54 18.84 11.03 6.90
CA ILE A 54 18.33 9.74 6.41
C ILE A 54 18.01 8.80 7.58
N ASP A 55 18.94 8.67 8.55
CA ASP A 55 18.80 7.80 9.74
C ASP A 55 17.61 8.19 10.65
N LYS A 56 17.04 9.39 10.46
CA LYS A 56 15.90 9.92 11.22
C LYS A 56 14.63 10.03 10.38
N MET A 57 14.65 9.52 9.14
CA MET A 57 13.45 9.47 8.33
C MET A 57 12.57 8.31 8.75
N GLU A 58 11.27 8.58 8.77
CA GLU A 58 10.22 7.61 9.03
C GLU A 58 9.36 7.47 7.79
N ILE A 59 9.01 6.24 7.43
CA ILE A 59 8.04 5.92 6.37
C ILE A 59 6.74 5.47 7.04
N ARG A 60 5.60 6.01 6.57
CA ARG A 60 4.25 5.54 6.94
C ARG A 60 3.39 5.41 5.68
N ALA A 61 2.58 4.37 5.60
CA ALA A 61 1.52 4.29 4.59
C ALA A 61 0.30 5.11 5.03
N ASP A 62 -0.50 5.56 4.07
CA ASP A 62 -1.87 6.01 4.32
C ASP A 62 -2.72 4.84 4.82
N ASP A 63 -3.81 5.15 5.52
CA ASP A 63 -4.81 4.16 5.91
C ASP A 63 -5.33 3.43 4.66
N ASN A 64 -5.64 2.13 4.80
CA ASN A 64 -6.28 1.33 3.75
C ASN A 64 -5.40 1.24 2.49
N LEU A 65 -4.10 1.02 2.70
CA LEU A 65 -3.10 0.85 1.66
C LEU A 65 -2.21 -0.34 1.98
N ALA A 66 -2.13 -1.29 1.07
CA ALA A 66 -1.29 -2.46 1.15
C ALA A 66 -0.61 -2.76 -0.20
N GLY A 67 0.42 -3.60 -0.13
CA GLY A 67 1.19 -4.02 -1.30
C GLY A 67 2.61 -3.52 -1.29
N ARG A 68 3.24 -3.57 -2.47
CA ARG A 68 4.65 -3.26 -2.66
C ARG A 68 4.82 -1.91 -3.35
N PHE A 69 5.63 -1.06 -2.73
CA PHE A 69 5.95 0.28 -3.17
C PHE A 69 7.45 0.45 -3.30
N GLU A 70 7.89 1.22 -4.29
CA GLU A 70 9.31 1.45 -4.54
C GLU A 70 9.58 2.94 -4.77
N PHE A 71 10.71 3.42 -4.24
CA PHE A 71 11.26 4.74 -4.53
C PHE A 71 12.78 4.67 -4.63
N GLU A 72 13.42 5.75 -5.06
CA GLU A 72 14.86 5.80 -5.28
C GLU A 72 15.57 6.73 -4.30
N ILE A 73 16.78 6.34 -3.94
CA ILE A 73 17.75 7.18 -3.23
C ILE A 73 19.02 7.26 -4.07
N THR A 74 19.40 8.47 -4.45
CA THR A 74 20.67 8.77 -5.10
C THR A 74 21.66 9.27 -4.05
N ALA A 75 22.71 8.50 -3.78
CA ALA A 75 23.85 8.95 -3.00
C ALA A 75 24.82 9.70 -3.94
N VAL A 76 25.26 10.89 -3.53
CA VAL A 76 26.15 11.77 -4.29
C VAL A 76 27.36 12.10 -3.44
N ALA A 77 28.53 11.63 -3.85
CA ALA A 77 29.82 12.05 -3.33
C ALA A 77 30.26 13.33 -4.07
N THR A 78 30.76 14.32 -3.33
CA THR A 78 31.25 15.59 -3.88
C THR A 78 32.63 15.89 -3.34
N GLU A 79 33.59 16.09 -4.24
CA GLU A 79 34.96 16.46 -3.94
C GLU A 79 35.09 17.99 -3.71
N SER A 80 35.83 18.38 -2.68
CA SER A 80 35.99 19.78 -2.26
C SER A 80 37.18 20.51 -2.89
N GLY A 81 38.01 19.80 -3.67
CA GLY A 81 39.08 20.36 -4.49
C GLY A 81 38.65 21.48 -5.44
N ASN A 82 39.61 22.34 -5.81
CA ASN A 82 39.38 23.49 -6.71
C ASN A 82 39.90 23.26 -8.13
N SER A 83 40.56 22.13 -8.40
CA SER A 83 41.10 21.81 -9.72
C SER A 83 40.86 20.34 -10.02
N PHE A 84 40.16 20.08 -11.11
CA PHE A 84 39.82 18.75 -11.57
C PHE A 84 40.41 18.55 -12.96
N ALA A 85 40.76 17.31 -13.31
CA ALA A 85 41.17 16.98 -14.66
C ALA A 85 39.99 17.10 -15.63
N ASP A 86 38.81 16.64 -15.20
CA ASP A 86 37.51 16.88 -15.81
C ASP A 86 36.55 17.53 -14.79
N PRO A 87 35.79 18.59 -15.12
CA PRO A 87 34.76 19.13 -14.22
C PRO A 87 33.75 18.11 -13.69
N ASP A 88 33.48 17.04 -14.45
CA ASP A 88 32.57 15.97 -14.03
C ASP A 88 33.16 15.07 -12.93
N ASP A 89 34.49 15.06 -12.76
CA ASP A 89 35.17 14.34 -11.66
C ASP A 89 34.84 14.92 -10.27
N LYS A 90 34.19 16.09 -10.23
CA LYS A 90 33.78 16.72 -8.99
C LYS A 90 32.74 15.91 -8.22
N THR A 91 31.91 15.12 -8.91
CA THR A 91 30.84 14.36 -8.27
C THR A 91 30.71 12.97 -8.85
N ALA A 92 30.49 12.00 -7.96
CA ALA A 92 30.09 10.65 -8.34
C ALA A 92 28.77 10.30 -7.65
N SER A 93 27.91 9.51 -8.31
CA SER A 93 26.64 9.10 -7.74
C SER A 93 26.30 7.64 -7.98
N ILE A 94 25.48 7.10 -7.09
CA ILE A 94 24.90 5.76 -7.19
C ILE A 94 23.44 5.82 -6.78
N VAL A 95 22.58 5.12 -7.53
CA VAL A 95 21.14 5.01 -7.25
C VAL A 95 20.87 3.68 -6.56
N HIS A 96 20.01 3.71 -5.54
CA HIS A 96 19.50 2.54 -4.86
C HIS A 96 17.97 2.59 -4.83
N THR A 97 17.32 1.48 -5.15
CA THR A 97 15.87 1.33 -5.02
C THR A 97 15.54 0.86 -3.60
N VAL A 98 14.66 1.59 -2.94
CA VAL A 98 14.08 1.20 -1.64
C VAL A 98 12.74 0.56 -1.92
N THR A 99 12.57 -0.67 -1.43
CA THR A 99 11.29 -1.39 -1.47
C THR A 99 10.62 -1.33 -0.10
N VAL A 100 9.35 -0.97 -0.08
CA VAL A 100 8.48 -0.96 1.10
C VAL A 100 7.34 -1.92 0.84
N ASP A 101 7.25 -2.95 1.68
CA ASP A 101 6.16 -3.93 1.64
C ASP A 101 5.20 -3.64 2.80
N ILE A 102 3.98 -3.23 2.47
CA ILE A 102 2.90 -2.99 3.44
C ILE A 102 1.98 -4.21 3.44
N SER A 103 1.83 -4.81 4.61
CA SER A 103 0.99 -6.01 4.75
C SER A 103 -0.48 -5.63 4.69
N PRO A 104 -1.32 -6.44 4.03
CA PRO A 104 -2.76 -6.20 4.03
C PRO A 104 -3.36 -6.44 5.41
N ASP A 105 -4.24 -5.54 5.85
CA ASP A 105 -5.01 -5.65 7.07
C ASP A 105 -6.49 -5.60 6.75
N ALA A 106 -7.24 -6.59 7.23
CA ALA A 106 -8.64 -6.73 6.86
C ALA A 106 -9.52 -5.86 7.77
N ASP A 107 -10.22 -4.92 7.18
CA ASP A 107 -11.19 -4.05 7.83
C ASP A 107 -12.57 -4.72 7.96
N THR A 108 -13.37 -4.18 8.89
CA THR A 108 -14.75 -4.63 9.04
C THR A 108 -15.61 -4.11 7.87
N PRO A 109 -16.24 -4.98 7.06
CA PRO A 109 -17.07 -4.53 5.95
C PRO A 109 -18.41 -3.98 6.45
N HIS A 110 -19.06 -3.18 5.61
CA HIS A 110 -20.44 -2.75 5.82
C HIS A 110 -21.42 -3.71 5.13
N VAL A 111 -22.52 -4.06 5.82
CA VAL A 111 -23.62 -4.85 5.25
C VAL A 111 -24.96 -4.30 5.70
N SER A 112 -25.91 -4.22 4.76
CA SER A 112 -27.29 -3.81 4.97
C SER A 112 -28.22 -4.78 4.26
N VAL A 113 -29.29 -5.16 4.96
CA VAL A 113 -30.29 -6.10 4.43
C VAL A 113 -31.68 -5.47 4.55
N LYS A 114 -32.48 -5.62 3.50
CA LYS A 114 -33.86 -5.13 3.42
C LYS A 114 -34.81 -6.32 3.42
N ASP A 115 -35.91 -6.17 4.16
CA ASP A 115 -37.03 -7.09 4.06
C ASP A 115 -37.59 -7.09 2.64
N TYR A 116 -37.93 -8.27 2.14
CA TYR A 116 -38.52 -8.45 0.82
C TYR A 116 -39.93 -9.00 0.91
N LYS A 117 -40.78 -8.55 -0.01
CA LYS A 117 -42.12 -9.10 -0.25
C LYS A 117 -42.28 -9.30 -1.74
N GLY A 118 -42.60 -10.52 -2.15
CA GLY A 118 -42.84 -10.88 -3.54
C GLY A 118 -43.98 -11.87 -3.66
N LEU A 119 -44.19 -12.34 -4.88
CA LEU A 119 -45.14 -13.41 -5.16
C LEU A 119 -44.52 -14.77 -4.80
N GLU A 120 -45.38 -15.73 -4.46
CA GLU A 120 -44.95 -17.12 -4.35
C GLU A 120 -44.39 -17.60 -5.69
N ASP A 121 -43.39 -18.48 -5.63
CA ASP A 121 -42.72 -19.09 -6.78
C ASP A 121 -41.96 -18.12 -7.72
N GLU A 122 -41.78 -16.85 -7.31
CA GLU A 122 -40.88 -15.92 -7.99
C GLU A 122 -39.50 -15.86 -7.33
N ALA A 123 -38.47 -15.69 -8.15
CA ALA A 123 -37.11 -15.54 -7.67
C ALA A 123 -36.94 -14.20 -6.92
N ILE A 124 -36.21 -14.24 -5.80
CA ILE A 124 -35.75 -13.04 -5.10
C ILE A 124 -34.34 -12.74 -5.56
N TYR A 125 -34.15 -11.58 -6.20
CA TYR A 125 -32.82 -11.14 -6.60
C TYR A 125 -32.08 -10.54 -5.41
N LEU A 126 -30.95 -11.15 -5.02
CA LEU A 126 -30.18 -10.74 -3.85
C LEU A 126 -29.70 -9.29 -3.93
N LYS A 127 -29.40 -8.79 -5.15
CA LYS A 127 -29.01 -7.41 -5.42
C LYS A 127 -30.03 -6.35 -4.95
N ASP A 128 -31.30 -6.73 -4.85
CA ASP A 128 -32.38 -5.81 -4.47
C ASP A 128 -32.56 -5.76 -2.94
N VAL A 129 -31.96 -6.69 -2.20
CA VAL A 129 -32.21 -6.92 -0.77
C VAL A 129 -30.95 -6.92 0.09
N ILE A 130 -29.79 -7.21 -0.48
CA ILE A 130 -28.49 -7.19 0.20
C ILE A 130 -27.61 -6.13 -0.46
N GLU A 131 -27.06 -5.26 0.36
CA GLU A 131 -26.03 -4.31 -0.02
C GLU A 131 -24.84 -4.49 0.92
N GLY A 132 -23.63 -4.56 0.39
CA GLY A 132 -22.44 -4.58 1.21
C GLY A 132 -21.24 -4.04 0.45
N ALA A 133 -20.29 -3.52 1.23
CA ALA A 133 -19.12 -2.85 0.72
C ALA A 133 -17.92 -3.12 1.64
N LEU A 134 -16.74 -3.19 1.04
CA LEU A 134 -15.48 -3.17 1.77
C LEU A 134 -15.22 -1.76 2.31
N ALA A 135 -14.45 -1.68 3.39
CA ALA A 135 -13.98 -0.40 3.93
C ALA A 135 -12.67 0.04 3.25
N ASP A 136 -11.84 -0.92 2.84
CA ASP A 136 -10.65 -0.71 2.01
C ASP A 136 -10.93 -1.17 0.56
N THR A 137 -10.39 -0.42 -0.41
CA THR A 137 -10.56 -0.68 -1.84
C THR A 137 -9.23 -0.69 -2.62
N ASP A 138 -8.10 -0.76 -1.92
CA ASP A 138 -6.77 -0.91 -2.51
C ASP A 138 -6.55 -2.24 -3.25
N GLY A 139 -7.52 -3.15 -3.13
CA GLY A 139 -7.56 -4.46 -3.78
C GLY A 139 -6.95 -5.59 -2.96
N SER A 140 -6.53 -5.32 -1.72
CA SER A 140 -6.04 -6.32 -0.79
C SER A 140 -7.15 -7.14 -0.14
N GLU A 141 -8.37 -6.61 -0.11
CA GLU A 141 -9.54 -7.22 0.51
C GLU A 141 -10.51 -7.86 -0.50
N SER A 142 -11.32 -8.81 -0.01
CA SER A 142 -12.42 -9.40 -0.78
C SER A 142 -13.65 -9.63 0.09
N LEU A 143 -14.84 -9.43 -0.49
CA LEU A 143 -16.12 -9.57 0.21
C LEU A 143 -16.88 -10.82 -0.25
N THR A 144 -17.28 -11.64 0.72
CA THR A 144 -18.13 -12.82 0.52
C THR A 144 -19.23 -12.86 1.57
N TYR A 145 -20.43 -13.28 1.17
CA TYR A 145 -21.61 -13.37 2.02
C TYR A 145 -21.89 -14.83 2.37
N ILE A 146 -22.22 -15.07 3.64
CA ILE A 146 -22.79 -16.34 4.07
C ILE A 146 -24.31 -16.17 4.21
N ILE A 147 -25.07 -16.77 3.31
CA ILE A 147 -26.52 -16.70 3.27
C ILE A 147 -27.10 -18.00 3.80
N GLN A 148 -27.90 -17.90 4.85
CA GLN A 148 -28.67 -19.01 5.37
C GLN A 148 -30.14 -18.84 5.00
N VAL A 149 -30.73 -19.88 4.42
CA VAL A 149 -32.14 -19.91 4.03
C VAL A 149 -32.90 -20.98 4.82
N GLN A 150 -34.22 -20.92 4.78
CA GLN A 150 -35.09 -21.92 5.41
C GLN A 150 -35.19 -23.20 4.56
N ASP A 151 -35.76 -24.26 5.13
CA ASP A 151 -35.95 -25.52 4.40
C ASP A 151 -36.80 -25.32 3.14
N GLY A 152 -36.38 -25.96 2.05
CA GLY A 152 -37.02 -25.86 0.74
C GLY A 152 -36.55 -24.66 -0.11
N TRP A 153 -35.71 -23.77 0.44
CA TRP A 153 -35.15 -22.64 -0.31
C TRP A 153 -33.75 -22.95 -0.85
N SER A 154 -33.44 -22.41 -2.02
CA SER A 154 -32.11 -22.44 -2.63
C SER A 154 -31.62 -21.02 -2.93
N VAL A 155 -30.31 -20.87 -2.94
CA VAL A 155 -29.63 -19.71 -3.53
C VAL A 155 -28.91 -20.23 -4.76
N GLU A 156 -29.16 -19.60 -5.90
CA GLU A 156 -28.68 -20.06 -7.22
C GLU A 156 -28.07 -18.89 -7.97
N GLY A 157 -27.13 -19.18 -8.86
CA GLY A 157 -26.39 -18.20 -9.65
C GLY A 157 -24.89 -18.50 -9.70
N ASP A 158 -24.20 -17.90 -10.67
CA ASP A 158 -22.74 -17.97 -10.73
C ASP A 158 -22.13 -17.29 -9.49
N GLY A 159 -21.01 -17.81 -9.00
CA GLY A 159 -20.38 -17.32 -7.76
C GLY A 159 -21.09 -17.74 -6.46
N THR A 160 -22.11 -18.61 -6.54
CA THR A 160 -22.76 -19.24 -5.38
C THR A 160 -22.23 -20.65 -5.15
N ALA A 161 -21.84 -20.96 -3.91
CA ALA A 161 -21.43 -22.29 -3.48
C ALA A 161 -22.23 -22.73 -2.25
N LYS A 162 -22.86 -23.91 -2.30
CA LYS A 162 -23.49 -24.50 -1.11
C LYS A 162 -22.41 -25.04 -0.17
N ILE A 163 -22.34 -24.50 1.04
CA ILE A 163 -21.30 -24.84 2.04
C ILE A 163 -21.85 -25.63 3.23
N GLY A 164 -23.17 -25.77 3.33
CA GLY A 164 -23.81 -26.51 4.42
C GLY A 164 -25.31 -26.75 4.19
N ASN A 165 -25.99 -27.26 5.21
CA ASN A 165 -27.44 -27.40 5.15
C ASN A 165 -28.08 -26.01 5.11
N ASN A 166 -28.77 -25.71 4.02
CA ASN A 166 -29.37 -24.41 3.70
C ASN A 166 -28.41 -23.21 3.88
N SER A 167 -27.10 -23.41 3.73
CA SER A 167 -26.10 -22.35 3.86
C SER A 167 -25.25 -22.26 2.60
N TYR A 168 -25.10 -21.04 2.09
CA TYR A 168 -24.49 -20.72 0.82
C TYR A 168 -23.44 -19.62 1.01
N SER A 169 -22.27 -19.80 0.42
CA SER A 169 -21.27 -18.76 0.22
C SER A 169 -21.53 -18.09 -1.12
N VAL A 170 -21.68 -16.77 -1.14
CA VAL A 170 -22.00 -15.98 -2.34
C VAL A 170 -21.00 -14.84 -2.45
N THR A 171 -20.32 -14.72 -3.59
CA THR A 171 -19.36 -13.61 -3.80
C THR A 171 -20.08 -12.27 -3.93
N ALA A 172 -19.41 -11.17 -3.62
CA ALA A 172 -20.00 -9.84 -3.81
C ALA A 172 -20.36 -9.53 -5.27
N GLU A 173 -19.54 -9.98 -6.23
CA GLU A 173 -19.87 -9.87 -7.65
C GLU A 173 -21.14 -10.63 -8.02
N ALA A 174 -21.42 -11.78 -7.40
CA ALA A 174 -22.65 -12.54 -7.63
C ALA A 174 -23.90 -11.83 -7.11
N ILE A 175 -23.78 -11.02 -6.04
CA ILE A 175 -24.89 -10.18 -5.56
C ILE A 175 -25.04 -8.91 -6.39
N ALA A 176 -23.99 -8.39 -7.01
CA ALA A 176 -24.07 -7.15 -7.80
C ALA A 176 -24.74 -7.34 -9.19
N ASN A 177 -24.75 -8.57 -9.72
CA ASN A 177 -25.30 -8.92 -11.03
C ASN A 177 -26.74 -9.44 -10.95
#